data_AF-A0A9W8ZVV3-F1
#
_entry.id   AF-A0A9W8ZVV3-F1
#
_cell.length_a   1.000
_cell.length_b   1.000
_cell.length_c   1.000
_cell.angle_alpha   90.00
_cell.angle_beta   90.00
_cell.angle_gamma   90.00
#
_symmetry.space_group_name_H-M   'P 1'
#
loop_
_entity.id
_entity.type
_entity.pdbx_description
1 polymer ?
#
loop_
_entity_poly.entity_id
_entity_poly.type
_entity_poly.pdbx_seq_one_letter_code
_entity_poly.pdbx_strand_id
1 'polypeptide(L)'
;MSLSVLIKTILPTGKLRAKLEGIDIPVGFRLPELEMVLKDAAEVTTIMRSPPPPTEGRTRSGESIGILPDALVYNTSLPQLFKFSYFCEVEDVPLEILPECIWALEWFIRALTDGLELQLRTFGHILPHQSANQARYFMSSNVQFKAASHLLNKLTGARKTFGNIATPSRSDGPRPGTALARSRMDDDKAKETLSRIFNDKNIDKGSQGMMFLVKSETYLSRVLRRLGEEQDAPSHAKSRQRKFKVVGAGVYKLDDVSQDVEAAMDLNIEGEGKKYMKEMFEEFDHHLRKDILPMSNLMFGAGGIQTYLGILGISKAQMEG
;
A
#
# COMPACT_ATOMS: atom_id res chain seq x y z
N MET A 1 27.96 20.39 -14.05
CA MET A 1 27.25 21.22 -13.05
C MET A 1 27.69 20.74 -11.67
N SER A 2 28.18 21.61 -10.80
CA SER A 2 28.64 21.21 -9.46
C SER A 2 27.45 20.68 -8.64
N LEU A 3 27.65 19.61 -7.87
CA LEU A 3 26.66 19.02 -6.96
C LEU A 3 26.02 20.09 -6.05
N SER A 4 26.83 21.05 -5.60
CA SER A 4 26.39 22.18 -4.76
C SER A 4 25.42 23.14 -5.45
N VAL A 5 25.47 23.26 -6.78
CA VAL A 5 24.53 24.09 -7.56
C VAL A 5 23.21 23.34 -7.73
N LEU A 6 23.26 22.02 -7.93
CA LEU A 6 22.06 21.19 -8.02
C LEU A 6 21.23 21.27 -6.72
N ILE A 7 21.89 21.12 -5.56
CA ILE A 7 21.23 21.13 -4.24
C ILE A 7 20.48 22.43 -3.95
N LYS A 8 21.07 23.59 -4.29
CA LYS A 8 20.42 24.90 -4.04
C LYS A 8 19.18 25.15 -4.89
N THR A 9 19.03 24.44 -6.01
CA THR A 9 17.94 24.66 -6.95
C THR A 9 16.68 23.86 -6.56
N ILE A 10 16.83 22.83 -5.72
CA ILE A 10 15.80 21.80 -5.50
C ILE A 10 14.94 22.06 -4.26
N LEU A 11 15.43 22.78 -3.24
CA LEU A 11 14.70 22.98 -1.98
C LEU A 11 14.23 24.44 -1.82
N PRO A 12 12.93 24.74 -1.99
CA PRO A 12 12.39 26.11 -1.89
C PRO A 12 12.67 26.79 -0.54
N THR A 13 12.73 26.00 0.53
CA THR A 13 13.01 26.44 1.91
C THR A 13 14.46 26.17 2.34
N GLY A 14 15.24 25.47 1.51
CA GLY A 14 16.63 25.08 1.79
C GLY A 14 16.82 24.06 2.92
N LYS A 15 15.76 23.61 3.60
CA LYS A 15 15.86 22.70 4.77
C LYS A 15 14.99 21.46 4.57
N LEU A 16 15.65 20.31 4.53
CA LEU A 16 15.00 18.99 4.53
C LEU A 16 14.23 18.78 5.84
N ARG A 17 12.98 18.34 5.75
CA ARG A 17 12.11 18.05 6.90
C ARG A 17 12.04 16.55 7.14
N ALA A 18 12.15 16.17 8.42
CA ALA A 18 11.90 14.81 8.85
C ALA A 18 10.42 14.66 9.22
N LYS A 19 9.75 13.62 8.72
CA LYS A 19 8.36 13.29 9.02
C LYS A 19 8.07 11.79 8.97
N LEU A 20 7.30 11.33 9.96
CA LEU A 20 6.61 10.05 10.01
C LEU A 20 5.15 10.30 10.38
N GLU A 21 4.24 9.48 9.85
CA GLU A 21 2.81 9.61 10.14
C GLU A 21 2.49 8.95 11.49
N GLY A 22 1.88 9.71 12.40
CA GLY A 22 1.47 9.23 13.72
C GLY A 22 2.61 9.05 14.74
N ILE A 23 3.84 9.46 14.42
CA ILE A 23 4.95 9.51 15.39
C ILE A 23 5.61 10.89 15.38
N ASP A 24 5.73 11.45 16.58
CA ASP A 24 6.56 12.61 16.82
C ASP A 24 8.04 12.22 16.71
N ILE A 25 8.73 12.83 15.76
CA ILE A 25 10.17 12.66 15.62
C ILE A 25 10.87 13.45 16.74
N PRO A 26 11.83 12.86 17.47
CA PRO A 26 12.53 13.55 18.55
C PRO A 26 13.15 14.87 18.11
N VAL A 27 13.09 15.90 18.96
CA VAL A 27 13.52 17.28 18.68
C VAL A 27 14.99 17.41 18.24
N GLY A 28 15.83 16.41 18.50
CA GLY A 28 17.23 16.36 18.07
C GLY A 28 17.52 15.52 16.83
N PHE A 29 16.51 14.89 16.23
CA PHE A 29 16.71 14.01 15.09
C PHE A 29 17.22 14.80 13.87
N ARG A 30 18.25 14.27 13.22
CA ARG A 30 18.81 14.83 11.98
C ARG A 30 18.71 13.81 10.86
N LEU A 31 18.21 14.28 9.72
CA LEU A 31 18.32 13.55 8.47
C LEU A 31 19.80 13.41 8.07
N PRO A 32 20.15 12.35 7.33
CA PRO A 32 21.43 12.27 6.63
C PRO A 32 21.72 13.51 5.79
N GLU A 33 22.99 13.87 5.67
CA GLU A 33 23.42 14.90 4.73
C GLU A 33 23.15 14.45 3.29
N LEU A 34 22.56 15.34 2.48
CA LEU A 34 22.11 14.96 1.13
C LEU A 34 23.25 14.44 0.24
N GLU A 35 24.47 14.96 0.40
CA GLU A 35 25.64 14.45 -0.34
C GLU A 35 25.91 12.96 -0.07
N MET A 36 25.76 12.54 1.20
CA MET A 36 25.92 11.14 1.58
C MET A 36 24.78 10.27 1.04
N VAL A 37 23.56 10.81 1.00
CA VAL A 37 22.40 10.13 0.39
C VAL A 37 22.59 9.94 -1.11
N LEU A 38 23.08 10.97 -1.81
CA LEU A 38 23.38 10.90 -3.24
C LEU A 38 24.45 9.86 -3.55
N LYS A 39 25.45 9.72 -2.66
CA LYS A 39 26.46 8.67 -2.78
C LYS A 39 25.85 7.28 -2.67
N ASP A 40 25.05 7.01 -1.63
CA ASP A 40 24.35 5.72 -1.47
C ASP A 40 23.40 5.46 -2.66
N ALA A 41 22.67 6.47 -3.13
CA ALA A 41 21.78 6.36 -4.29
C ALA A 41 22.53 5.94 -5.56
N ALA A 42 23.71 6.52 -5.82
CA ALA A 42 24.54 6.16 -6.97
C ALA A 42 25.04 4.70 -6.91
N GLU A 43 25.17 4.12 -5.71
CA GLU A 43 25.60 2.73 -5.50
C GLU A 43 24.47 1.71 -5.75
N VAL A 44 23.20 2.12 -5.71
CA VAL A 44 22.03 1.21 -5.89
C VAL A 44 22.13 0.41 -7.18
N THR A 45 22.44 1.07 -8.31
CA THR A 45 22.53 0.38 -9.61
C THR A 45 23.64 -0.67 -9.63
N THR A 46 24.78 -0.37 -9.00
CA THR A 46 25.92 -1.31 -8.91
C THR A 46 25.55 -2.53 -8.07
N ILE A 47 24.96 -2.30 -6.90
CA ILE A 47 24.52 -3.37 -5.99
C ILE A 47 23.40 -4.22 -6.61
N MET A 48 22.46 -3.61 -7.35
CA MET A 48 21.42 -4.37 -8.05
C MET A 48 21.97 -5.27 -9.16
N ARG A 49 23.03 -4.83 -9.85
CA ARG A 49 23.68 -5.62 -10.91
C ARG A 49 24.56 -6.73 -10.37
N SER A 50 25.15 -6.53 -9.19
CA SER A 50 25.97 -7.51 -8.49
C SER A 50 25.54 -7.58 -7.04
N PRO A 51 24.46 -8.33 -6.73
CA PRO A 51 23.99 -8.49 -5.35
C PRO A 51 25.11 -8.99 -4.43
N PRO A 52 25.19 -8.49 -3.18
CA PRO A 52 26.15 -8.98 -2.22
C PRO A 52 25.89 -10.48 -1.96
N PRO A 53 26.94 -11.27 -1.68
CA PRO A 53 26.75 -12.66 -1.32
C PRO A 53 25.96 -12.77 0.00
N PRO A 54 25.35 -13.94 0.28
CA PRO A 54 24.70 -14.20 1.56
C PRO A 54 25.61 -13.83 2.73
N THR A 55 25.12 -12.95 3.61
CA THR A 55 25.92 -12.37 4.69
C THR A 55 25.43 -12.89 6.03
N GLU A 56 26.34 -13.41 6.85
CA GLU A 56 26.04 -13.80 8.23
C GLU A 56 25.97 -12.55 9.11
N GLY A 57 24.83 -12.34 9.76
CA GLY A 57 24.65 -11.26 10.72
C GLY A 57 25.31 -11.58 12.05
N ARG A 58 25.79 -10.54 12.74
CA ARG A 58 26.37 -10.68 14.09
C ARG A 58 25.86 -9.61 15.04
N THR A 59 25.71 -9.98 16.31
CA THR A 59 25.45 -9.03 17.41
C THR A 59 26.68 -8.17 17.69
N ARG A 60 26.56 -7.18 18.57
CA ARG A 60 27.70 -6.38 19.06
C ARG A 60 28.74 -7.21 19.82
N SER A 61 28.36 -8.33 20.41
CA SER A 61 29.26 -9.30 21.05
C SER A 61 29.94 -10.25 20.04
N GLY A 62 29.58 -10.18 18.76
CA GLY A 62 30.12 -11.04 17.70
C GLY A 62 29.39 -12.38 17.53
N GLU A 63 28.31 -12.61 18.30
CA GLU A 63 27.48 -13.83 18.21
C GLU A 63 26.69 -13.85 16.90
N SER A 64 26.57 -15.01 16.27
CA SER A 64 25.82 -15.17 15.03
C SER A 64 24.31 -15.03 15.25
N ILE A 65 23.65 -14.27 14.37
CA ILE A 65 22.18 -14.12 14.31
C ILE A 65 21.61 -14.75 13.03
N GLY A 66 22.38 -15.65 12.40
CA GLY A 66 22.04 -16.33 11.16
C GLY A 66 22.30 -15.50 9.90
N ILE A 67 21.92 -16.07 8.76
CA ILE A 67 22.02 -15.40 7.46
C ILE A 67 20.99 -14.26 7.40
N LEU A 68 21.45 -13.07 7.01
CA LEU A 68 20.59 -11.92 6.83
C LEU A 68 19.80 -12.05 5.54
N PRO A 69 18.50 -11.72 5.53
CA PRO A 69 17.77 -11.47 4.29
C PRO A 69 18.47 -10.37 3.48
N ASP A 70 18.51 -10.50 2.15
CA ASP A 70 19.12 -9.52 1.24
C ASP A 70 18.66 -8.09 1.53
N ALA A 71 17.39 -7.94 1.90
CA ALA A 71 16.79 -6.66 2.27
C ALA A 71 17.49 -5.97 3.46
N LEU A 72 17.88 -6.73 4.48
CA LEU A 72 18.66 -6.20 5.60
C LEU A 72 20.10 -5.93 5.19
N VAL A 73 20.68 -6.75 4.31
CA VAL A 73 22.02 -6.48 3.77
C VAL A 73 22.03 -5.13 3.04
N TYR A 74 21.07 -4.87 2.15
CA TYR A 74 20.94 -3.57 1.47
C TYR A 74 20.72 -2.41 2.44
N ASN A 75 19.87 -2.58 3.45
CA ASN A 75 19.64 -1.56 4.47
C ASN A 75 20.94 -1.18 5.19
N THR A 76 21.80 -2.16 5.48
CA THR A 76 23.08 -1.95 6.17
C THR A 76 24.17 -1.40 5.27
N SER A 77 24.16 -1.74 3.98
CA SER A 77 25.14 -1.26 3.01
C SER A 77 24.85 0.16 2.52
N LEU A 78 23.58 0.59 2.53
CA LEU A 78 23.15 1.92 2.06
C LEU A 78 22.38 2.69 3.17
N PRO A 79 22.99 2.86 4.36
CA PRO A 79 22.26 3.32 5.54
C PRO A 79 21.72 4.74 5.40
N GLN A 80 22.38 5.61 4.64
CA GLN A 80 21.97 7.01 4.47
C GLN A 80 20.77 7.09 3.55
N LEU A 81 20.76 6.33 2.44
CA LEU A 81 19.61 6.26 1.55
C LEU A 81 18.38 5.70 2.27
N PHE A 82 18.49 4.59 2.99
CA PHE A 82 17.35 4.01 3.70
C PHE A 82 16.80 4.93 4.79
N LYS A 83 17.69 5.52 5.61
CA LYS A 83 17.29 6.47 6.65
C LYS A 83 16.65 7.73 6.04
N PHE A 84 17.24 8.29 4.99
CA PHE A 84 16.66 9.44 4.29
C PHE A 84 15.31 9.10 3.70
N SER A 85 15.18 8.00 2.96
CA SER A 85 13.92 7.60 2.31
C SER A 85 12.82 7.38 3.34
N TYR A 86 13.13 6.79 4.49
CA TYR A 86 12.13 6.52 5.51
C TYR A 86 11.69 7.77 6.27
N PHE A 87 12.61 8.69 6.58
CA PHE A 87 12.30 9.85 7.44
C PHE A 87 12.08 11.17 6.68
N CYS A 88 12.56 11.35 5.45
CA CYS A 88 12.42 12.60 4.71
C CYS A 88 10.97 12.84 4.28
N GLU A 89 10.45 14.07 4.41
CA GLU A 89 9.13 14.42 3.89
C GLU A 89 9.08 14.24 2.37
N VAL A 90 7.94 13.75 1.86
CA VAL A 90 7.81 13.25 0.48
C VAL A 90 8.14 14.33 -0.54
N GLU A 91 7.74 15.58 -0.26
CA GLU A 91 7.95 16.75 -1.11
C GLU A 91 9.40 17.25 -1.11
N ASP A 92 10.20 16.84 -0.12
CA ASP A 92 11.59 17.27 0.03
C ASP A 92 12.57 16.29 -0.64
N VAL A 93 12.08 15.17 -1.20
CA VAL A 93 12.90 14.19 -1.93
C VAL A 93 13.22 14.72 -3.34
N PRO A 94 14.51 14.90 -3.70
CA PRO A 94 14.90 15.30 -5.05
C PRO A 94 14.42 14.31 -6.11
N LEU A 95 13.91 14.84 -7.24
CA LEU A 95 13.37 14.01 -8.32
C LEU A 95 14.42 13.06 -8.91
N GLU A 96 15.69 13.46 -8.87
CA GLU A 96 16.84 12.71 -9.41
C GLU A 96 17.14 11.43 -8.63
N ILE A 97 16.82 11.37 -7.33
CA ILE A 97 16.99 10.17 -6.49
C ILE A 97 15.68 9.55 -6.02
N LEU A 98 14.56 10.05 -6.52
CA LEU A 98 13.25 9.52 -6.19
C LEU A 98 13.11 8.02 -6.51
N PRO A 99 13.58 7.50 -7.66
CA PRO A 99 13.53 6.06 -7.94
C PRO A 99 14.27 5.21 -6.89
N GLU A 100 15.45 5.66 -6.47
CA GLU A 100 16.29 5.00 -5.47
C GLU A 100 15.65 5.06 -4.08
N CYS A 101 14.96 6.16 -3.76
CA CYS A 101 14.20 6.27 -2.51
C CYS A 101 13.01 5.30 -2.48
N ILE A 102 12.25 5.19 -3.59
CA ILE A 102 11.17 4.21 -3.72
C ILE A 102 11.72 2.79 -3.60
N TRP A 103 12.83 2.49 -4.27
CA TRP A 103 13.51 1.20 -4.18
C TRP A 103 13.92 0.87 -2.74
N ALA A 104 14.51 1.82 -2.02
CA ALA A 104 14.91 1.63 -0.63
C ALA A 104 13.69 1.35 0.27
N LEU A 105 12.57 2.07 0.09
CA LEU A 105 11.33 1.81 0.83
C LEU A 105 10.76 0.42 0.53
N GLU A 106 10.76 -0.02 -0.74
CA GLU A 106 10.31 -1.36 -1.11
C GLU A 106 11.14 -2.47 -0.47
N TRP A 107 12.47 -2.32 -0.47
CA TRP A 107 13.35 -3.25 0.21
C TRP A 107 13.21 -3.17 1.72
N PHE A 108 12.91 -2.01 2.29
CA PHE A 108 12.68 -1.91 3.72
C PHE A 108 11.41 -2.65 4.15
N ILE A 109 10.36 -2.65 3.33
CA ILE A 109 9.16 -3.49 3.57
C ILE A 109 9.54 -4.98 3.61
N ARG A 110 10.41 -5.42 2.69
CA ARG A 110 10.90 -6.82 2.70
C ARG A 110 11.73 -7.11 3.93
N ALA A 111 12.61 -6.20 4.35
CA ALA A 111 13.40 -6.36 5.58
C ALA A 111 12.51 -6.54 6.81
N LEU A 112 11.43 -5.75 6.92
CA LEU A 112 10.46 -5.84 8.03
C LEU A 112 9.61 -7.12 7.99
N THR A 113 9.37 -7.67 6.79
CA THR A 113 8.57 -8.88 6.58
C THR A 113 9.40 -10.15 6.79
N ASP A 114 10.57 -10.21 6.17
CA ASP A 114 11.40 -11.40 6.07
C ASP A 114 12.43 -11.49 7.22
N GLY A 115 12.77 -10.34 7.83
CA GLY A 115 13.72 -10.29 8.94
C GLY A 115 13.20 -10.99 10.18
N LEU A 116 14.06 -11.76 10.85
CA LEU A 116 13.75 -12.31 12.16
C LEU A 116 13.73 -11.20 13.21
N GLU A 117 12.97 -11.37 14.30
CA GLU A 117 12.91 -10.39 15.37
C GLU A 117 14.30 -10.05 15.93
N LEU A 118 15.12 -11.08 16.21
CA LEU A 118 16.49 -10.90 16.70
C LEU A 118 17.34 -10.07 15.74
N GLN A 119 17.20 -10.27 14.43
CA GLN A 119 17.91 -9.51 13.41
C GLN A 119 17.46 -8.04 13.43
N LEU A 120 16.16 -7.78 13.36
CA LEU A 120 15.61 -6.43 13.40
C LEU A 120 15.97 -5.66 14.69
N ARG A 121 16.01 -6.34 15.83
CA ARG A 121 16.51 -5.76 17.10
C ARG A 121 17.99 -5.43 17.03
N THR A 122 18.80 -6.34 16.46
CA THR A 122 20.26 -6.15 16.33
C THR A 122 20.58 -4.91 15.47
N PHE A 123 19.81 -4.68 14.41
CA PHE A 123 19.95 -3.50 13.54
C PHE A 123 19.20 -2.25 14.05
N GLY A 124 18.60 -2.32 15.25
CA GLY A 124 17.96 -1.16 15.89
C GLY A 124 16.63 -0.74 15.26
N HIS A 125 16.00 -1.59 14.45
CA HIS A 125 14.66 -1.35 13.92
C HIS A 125 13.58 -1.59 14.99
N ILE A 126 13.82 -2.48 15.94
CA ILE A 126 12.92 -2.75 17.07
C ILE A 126 13.69 -2.50 18.36
N LEU A 127 13.22 -1.54 19.17
CA LEU A 127 13.85 -1.21 20.45
C LEU A 127 13.53 -2.28 21.51
N PRO A 128 14.40 -2.48 22.52
CA PRO A 128 14.21 -3.54 23.52
C PRO A 128 12.86 -3.51 24.24
N HIS A 129 12.28 -2.33 24.46
CA HIS A 129 11.00 -2.15 25.15
C HIS A 129 9.77 -2.28 24.23
N GLN A 130 9.97 -2.39 22.91
CA GLN A 130 8.87 -2.47 21.94
C GLN A 130 8.43 -3.91 21.71
N SER A 131 7.11 -4.09 21.59
CA SER A 131 6.52 -5.30 21.01
C SER A 131 6.91 -5.40 19.54
N ALA A 132 7.48 -6.54 19.13
CA ALA A 132 7.96 -6.71 17.76
C ALA A 132 6.84 -6.62 16.73
N ASN A 133 5.66 -7.17 17.02
CA ASN A 133 4.52 -7.11 16.12
C ASN A 133 4.02 -5.66 15.94
N GLN A 134 3.93 -4.91 17.04
CA GLN A 134 3.47 -3.51 17.00
C GLN A 134 4.49 -2.63 16.26
N ALA A 135 5.78 -2.77 16.55
CA ALA A 135 6.85 -2.05 15.86
C ALA A 135 6.87 -2.35 14.36
N ARG A 136 6.78 -3.64 13.97
CA ARG A 136 6.71 -4.04 12.56
C ARG A 136 5.49 -3.45 11.86
N TYR A 137 4.33 -3.51 12.50
CA TYR A 137 3.10 -2.96 11.96
C TYR A 137 3.25 -1.46 11.69
N PHE A 138 3.68 -0.70 12.71
CA PHE A 138 3.86 0.74 12.60
C PHE A 138 4.85 1.12 11.49
N MET A 139 6.03 0.48 11.49
CA MET A 139 7.06 0.74 10.50
C MET A 139 6.58 0.37 9.10
N SER A 140 5.96 -0.80 8.91
CA SER A 140 5.48 -1.25 7.61
C SER A 140 4.40 -0.32 7.06
N SER A 141 3.46 0.12 7.89
CA SER A 141 2.42 1.08 7.50
C SER A 141 3.03 2.41 7.04
N ASN A 142 4.01 2.95 7.78
CA ASN A 142 4.70 4.18 7.42
C ASN A 142 5.51 4.05 6.11
N VAL A 143 6.28 2.96 5.97
CA VAL A 143 7.07 2.72 4.75
C VAL A 143 6.16 2.54 3.53
N GLN A 144 5.06 1.80 3.68
CA GLN A 144 4.07 1.60 2.61
C GLN A 144 3.46 2.93 2.20
N PHE A 145 2.90 3.67 3.17
CA PHE A 145 2.31 4.99 2.92
C PHE A 145 3.28 5.91 2.19
N LYS A 146 4.52 6.01 2.67
CA LYS A 146 5.53 6.87 2.05
C LYS A 146 5.86 6.43 0.62
N ALA A 147 6.03 5.13 0.38
CA ALA A 147 6.26 4.60 -0.96
C ALA A 147 5.11 4.94 -1.92
N ALA A 148 3.86 4.83 -1.48
CA ALA A 148 2.72 5.18 -2.31
C ALA A 148 2.59 6.68 -2.54
N SER A 149 2.85 7.51 -1.53
CA SER A 149 2.86 8.96 -1.68
C SER A 149 3.89 9.40 -2.72
N HIS A 150 5.08 8.80 -2.74
CA HIS A 150 6.06 9.03 -3.81
C HIS A 150 5.54 8.62 -5.20
N LEU A 151 4.91 7.46 -5.32
CA LEU A 151 4.33 6.98 -6.59
C LEU A 151 3.18 7.88 -7.07
N LEU A 152 2.31 8.34 -6.17
CA LEU A 152 1.19 9.21 -6.48
C LEU A 152 1.65 10.63 -6.83
N ASN A 153 2.61 11.20 -6.09
CA ASN A 153 3.17 12.52 -6.40
C ASN A 153 3.87 12.55 -7.76
N LYS A 154 4.51 11.43 -8.16
CA LYS A 154 5.05 11.28 -9.52
C LYS A 154 3.94 11.37 -10.58
N LEU A 155 2.77 10.77 -10.33
CA LEU A 155 1.63 10.77 -11.26
C LEU A 155 0.90 12.12 -11.29
N THR A 156 0.75 12.81 -10.16
CA THR A 156 0.10 14.14 -10.10
C THR A 156 0.99 15.23 -10.69
N GLY A 157 2.30 15.16 -10.46
CA GLY A 157 3.30 15.97 -11.14
C GLY A 157 3.24 15.78 -12.66
N ALA A 158 3.12 14.53 -13.13
CA ALA A 158 2.91 14.22 -14.54
C ALA A 158 1.55 14.72 -15.05
N ARG A 159 0.46 14.64 -14.26
CA ARG A 159 -0.86 15.16 -14.64
C ARG A 159 -0.87 16.67 -14.89
N LYS A 160 -0.09 17.45 -14.13
CA LYS A 160 0.07 18.89 -14.42
C LYS A 160 0.75 19.14 -15.77
N THR A 161 1.61 18.23 -16.24
CA THR A 161 2.25 18.29 -17.56
C THR A 161 1.42 17.69 -18.68
N PHE A 162 0.53 16.74 -18.39
CA PHE A 162 -0.30 16.00 -19.36
C PHE A 162 -1.74 16.52 -19.50
N GLY A 163 -2.04 17.74 -19.02
CA GLY A 163 -3.38 18.35 -19.03
C GLY A 163 -4.06 18.56 -20.39
N ASN A 164 -3.57 17.96 -21.49
CA ASN A 164 -4.17 18.05 -22.83
C ASN A 164 -4.43 16.71 -23.53
N ILE A 165 -4.20 15.55 -22.90
CA ILE A 165 -4.45 14.26 -23.59
C ILE A 165 -5.04 13.24 -22.62
N ALA A 166 -6.37 13.16 -22.55
CA ALA A 166 -7.09 11.89 -22.37
C ALA A 166 -8.61 12.11 -22.48
N THR A 167 -9.16 11.80 -23.66
CA THR A 167 -10.55 11.34 -23.78
C THR A 167 -10.63 9.87 -23.38
N PRO A 168 -11.67 9.42 -22.64
CA PRO A 168 -11.82 8.03 -22.26
C PRO A 168 -12.10 7.15 -23.49
N SER A 169 -11.28 6.10 -23.65
CA SER A 169 -11.51 5.04 -24.63
C SER A 169 -12.76 4.25 -24.23
N ARG A 170 -13.78 4.31 -25.08
CA ARG A 170 -14.96 3.43 -25.07
C ARG A 170 -14.56 2.05 -25.58
N SER A 171 -14.38 1.08 -24.70
CA SER A 171 -14.66 -0.34 -24.99
C SER A 171 -14.50 -1.20 -23.74
N ASP A 172 -15.57 -1.36 -22.97
CA ASP A 172 -16.01 -2.65 -22.42
C ASP A 172 -17.12 -2.37 -21.40
N GLY A 173 -18.37 -2.53 -21.86
CA GLY A 173 -19.52 -2.45 -20.96
C GLY A 173 -19.44 -3.48 -19.84
N PRO A 174 -20.05 -3.22 -18.67
CA PRO A 174 -20.03 -4.16 -17.56
C PRO A 174 -20.63 -5.50 -17.98
N ARG A 175 -19.86 -6.58 -17.83
CA ARG A 175 -20.31 -7.94 -18.17
C ARG A 175 -21.51 -8.36 -17.30
N PRO A 176 -22.41 -9.21 -17.81
CA PRO A 176 -23.75 -9.40 -17.24
C PRO A 176 -23.77 -9.80 -15.76
N GLY A 177 -22.90 -10.72 -15.32
CA GLY A 177 -22.90 -11.21 -13.94
C GLY A 177 -22.56 -10.16 -12.89
N THR A 178 -21.60 -9.28 -13.18
CA THR A 178 -21.25 -8.18 -12.26
C THR A 178 -22.32 -7.09 -12.26
N ALA A 179 -22.90 -6.80 -13.42
CA ALA A 179 -24.00 -5.84 -13.52
C ALA A 179 -25.22 -6.30 -12.70
N LEU A 180 -25.59 -7.58 -12.83
CA LEU A 180 -26.69 -8.19 -12.06
C LEU A 180 -26.39 -8.19 -10.55
N ALA A 181 -25.17 -8.57 -10.15
CA ALA A 181 -24.79 -8.57 -8.74
C ALA A 181 -24.75 -7.16 -8.11
N ARG A 182 -24.46 -6.13 -8.92
CA ARG A 182 -24.50 -4.72 -8.49
C ARG A 182 -25.92 -4.20 -8.40
N SER A 183 -26.76 -4.47 -9.40
CA SER A 183 -28.14 -3.97 -9.43
C SER A 183 -29.07 -4.71 -8.47
N ARG A 184 -28.66 -5.88 -7.96
CA ARG A 184 -29.46 -6.77 -7.10
C ARG A 184 -30.80 -7.17 -7.76
N MET A 185 -30.88 -7.11 -9.07
CA MET A 185 -32.11 -7.40 -9.80
C MET A 185 -32.45 -8.88 -9.82
N ASP A 186 -31.43 -9.75 -9.79
CA ASP A 186 -31.57 -11.19 -9.95
C ASP A 186 -30.31 -11.86 -9.38
N ASP A 187 -30.31 -12.10 -8.07
CA ASP A 187 -29.16 -12.67 -7.36
C ASP A 187 -28.91 -14.13 -7.75
N ASP A 188 -29.94 -14.90 -8.09
CA ASP A 188 -29.79 -16.28 -8.58
C ASP A 188 -29.04 -16.31 -9.91
N LYS A 189 -29.42 -15.46 -10.87
CA LYS A 189 -28.74 -15.35 -12.16
C LYS A 189 -27.35 -14.74 -12.04
N ALA A 190 -27.16 -13.79 -11.10
CA ALA A 190 -25.85 -13.26 -10.78
C ALA A 190 -24.94 -14.38 -10.25
N LYS A 191 -25.41 -15.19 -9.29
CA LYS A 191 -24.70 -16.35 -8.73
C LYS A 191 -24.30 -17.32 -9.83
N GLU A 192 -25.24 -17.71 -10.68
CA GLU A 192 -25.00 -18.65 -11.78
C GLU A 192 -23.91 -18.14 -12.73
N THR A 193 -24.05 -16.89 -13.16
CA THR A 193 -23.11 -16.26 -14.11
C THR A 193 -21.71 -16.13 -13.52
N LEU A 194 -21.61 -15.65 -12.28
CA LEU A 194 -20.33 -15.45 -11.59
C LEU A 194 -19.66 -16.79 -11.24
N SER A 195 -20.44 -17.80 -10.85
CA SER A 195 -19.93 -19.16 -10.60
C SER A 195 -19.37 -19.79 -11.87
N ARG A 196 -20.02 -19.58 -13.01
CA ARG A 196 -19.54 -20.07 -14.32
C ARG A 196 -18.19 -19.47 -14.67
N ILE A 197 -18.04 -18.15 -14.47
CA ILE A 197 -16.78 -17.44 -14.69
C ILE A 197 -15.69 -17.96 -13.74
N PHE A 198 -16.01 -18.12 -12.46
CA PHE A 198 -15.07 -18.60 -11.45
C PHE A 198 -14.53 -20.00 -11.77
N ASN A 199 -15.40 -20.88 -12.30
CA ASN A 199 -15.07 -22.25 -12.65
C ASN A 199 -14.54 -22.44 -14.08
N ASP A 200 -14.41 -21.37 -14.88
CA ASP A 200 -13.93 -21.44 -16.26
C ASP A 200 -12.41 -21.70 -16.31
N LYS A 201 -12.02 -22.90 -16.75
CA LYS A 201 -10.62 -23.32 -16.90
C LYS A 201 -9.93 -22.64 -18.09
N ASN A 202 -10.70 -22.08 -19.02
CA ASN A 202 -10.20 -21.42 -20.22
C ASN A 202 -10.07 -19.90 -20.05
N ILE A 203 -10.33 -19.37 -18.85
CA ILE A 203 -10.14 -17.95 -18.59
C ILE A 203 -8.69 -17.56 -18.86
N ASP A 204 -8.52 -16.41 -19.51
CA ASP A 204 -7.20 -15.86 -19.79
C ASP A 204 -6.38 -15.79 -18.49
N LYS A 205 -5.17 -16.37 -18.53
CA LYS A 205 -4.24 -16.35 -17.39
C LYS A 205 -3.40 -15.08 -17.35
N GLY A 206 -3.55 -14.20 -18.35
CA GLY A 206 -3.03 -12.84 -18.34
C GLY A 206 -3.66 -11.97 -17.26
N SER A 207 -3.15 -10.74 -17.12
CA SER A 207 -3.59 -9.79 -16.10
C SER A 207 -5.10 -9.50 -16.16
N GLN A 208 -5.66 -9.38 -17.37
CA GLN A 208 -7.07 -9.08 -17.60
C GLN A 208 -8.01 -10.23 -17.22
N GLY A 209 -7.69 -11.48 -17.61
CA GLY A 209 -8.50 -12.63 -17.20
C GLY A 209 -8.36 -12.93 -15.70
N MET A 210 -7.17 -12.75 -15.12
CA MET A 210 -6.99 -12.88 -13.67
C MET A 210 -7.80 -11.85 -12.89
N MET A 211 -7.82 -10.61 -13.35
CA MET A 211 -8.66 -9.53 -12.81
C MET A 211 -10.14 -9.89 -12.86
N PHE A 212 -10.61 -10.40 -14.00
CA PHE A 212 -12.00 -10.79 -14.16
C PHE A 212 -12.40 -11.88 -13.16
N LEU A 213 -11.50 -12.82 -12.88
CA LEU A 213 -11.75 -13.87 -11.89
C LEU A 213 -11.81 -13.32 -10.45
N VAL A 214 -10.91 -12.39 -10.06
CA VAL A 214 -10.99 -11.73 -8.73
C VAL A 214 -12.31 -10.98 -8.56
N LYS A 215 -12.69 -10.21 -9.58
CA LYS A 215 -13.92 -9.43 -9.56
C LYS A 215 -15.12 -10.36 -9.42
N SER A 216 -15.14 -11.45 -10.19
CA SER A 216 -16.24 -12.41 -10.16
C SER A 216 -16.35 -13.13 -8.82
N GLU A 217 -15.22 -13.51 -8.22
CA GLU A 217 -15.13 -14.13 -6.89
C GLU A 217 -15.66 -13.21 -5.78
N THR A 218 -15.30 -11.92 -5.83
CA THR A 218 -15.78 -10.92 -4.86
C THR A 218 -17.28 -10.71 -4.95
N TYR A 219 -17.81 -10.53 -6.16
CA TYR A 219 -19.25 -10.38 -6.37
C TYR A 219 -20.01 -11.67 -6.05
N LEU A 220 -19.44 -12.84 -6.34
CA LEU A 220 -20.03 -14.13 -6.00
C LEU A 220 -20.15 -14.28 -4.49
N SER A 221 -19.09 -13.99 -3.73
CA SER A 221 -19.12 -14.03 -2.26
C SER A 221 -20.23 -13.14 -1.68
N ARG A 222 -20.44 -11.95 -2.26
CA ARG A 222 -21.53 -11.03 -1.86
C ARG A 222 -22.91 -11.58 -2.19
N VAL A 223 -23.10 -12.13 -3.39
CA VAL A 223 -24.36 -12.74 -3.80
C VAL A 223 -24.70 -13.94 -2.92
N LEU A 224 -23.72 -14.81 -2.64
CA LEU A 224 -23.89 -15.98 -1.76
C LEU A 224 -24.36 -15.58 -0.36
N ARG A 225 -23.78 -14.53 0.24
CA ARG A 225 -24.25 -14.01 1.54
C ARG A 225 -25.69 -13.54 1.49
N ARG A 226 -26.09 -12.81 0.44
CA ARG A 226 -27.47 -12.32 0.29
C ARG A 226 -28.49 -13.45 0.13
N LEU A 227 -28.08 -14.54 -0.50
CA LEU A 227 -28.90 -15.75 -0.64
C LEU A 227 -28.90 -16.63 0.63
N GLY A 228 -28.20 -16.22 1.70
CA GLY A 228 -28.10 -16.99 2.95
C GLY A 228 -27.11 -18.16 2.90
N GLU A 229 -26.25 -18.21 1.88
CA GLU A 229 -25.24 -19.26 1.65
C GLU A 229 -23.87 -18.87 2.24
N GLU A 230 -23.87 -18.43 3.51
CA GLU A 230 -22.67 -17.89 4.16
C GLU A 230 -21.53 -18.89 4.32
N GLN A 231 -21.82 -20.19 4.34
CA GLN A 231 -20.80 -21.24 4.44
C GLN A 231 -19.89 -21.29 3.20
N ASP A 232 -20.39 -20.88 2.04
CA ASP A 232 -19.67 -20.96 0.76
C ASP A 232 -18.91 -19.67 0.45
N ALA A 233 -19.36 -18.52 0.98
CA ALA A 233 -18.77 -17.21 0.75
C ALA A 233 -17.29 -17.03 1.20
N PRO A 234 -16.80 -17.63 2.32
CA PRO A 234 -15.42 -17.49 2.80
C PRO A 234 -14.38 -18.18 1.93
N SER A 235 -14.76 -19.28 1.27
CA SER A 235 -13.87 -20.04 0.37
C SER A 235 -13.40 -19.17 -0.82
N HIS A 236 -14.25 -18.23 -1.22
CA HIS A 236 -14.02 -17.29 -2.32
C HIS A 236 -13.31 -15.99 -1.85
N ALA A 237 -13.56 -15.48 -0.64
CA ALA A 237 -12.96 -14.18 -0.24
C ALA A 237 -11.47 -14.25 0.15
N LYS A 238 -11.01 -15.36 0.73
CA LYS A 238 -9.69 -15.45 1.40
C LYS A 238 -8.50 -15.74 0.47
N SER A 239 -8.74 -16.29 -0.71
CA SER A 239 -7.69 -16.82 -1.60
C SER A 239 -6.81 -15.73 -2.24
N ARG A 240 -7.39 -14.56 -2.56
CA ARG A 240 -6.72 -13.55 -3.40
C ARG A 240 -6.47 -12.19 -2.76
N GLN A 241 -7.08 -11.88 -1.62
CA GLN A 241 -6.74 -10.67 -0.83
C GLN A 241 -5.26 -10.63 -0.42
N ARG A 242 -4.60 -11.80 -0.30
CA ARG A 242 -3.15 -11.92 -0.11
C ARG A 242 -2.29 -11.33 -1.23
N LYS A 243 -2.88 -11.01 -2.39
CA LYS A 243 -2.18 -10.40 -3.54
C LYS A 243 -2.26 -8.88 -3.56
N PHE A 244 -3.04 -8.27 -2.66
CA PHE A 244 -3.15 -6.83 -2.55
C PHE A 244 -2.19 -6.34 -1.47
N LYS A 245 -1.45 -5.28 -1.80
CA LYS A 245 -0.58 -4.57 -0.86
C LYS A 245 -1.31 -3.29 -0.45
N VAL A 246 -1.41 -3.04 0.85
CA VAL A 246 -1.82 -1.72 1.33
C VAL A 246 -0.70 -0.75 0.94
N VAL A 247 -1.04 0.22 0.09
CA VAL A 247 -0.09 1.21 -0.39
C VAL A 247 -0.16 2.47 0.48
N GLY A 248 -1.27 2.78 1.13
CA GLY A 248 -1.31 3.87 2.11
C GLY A 248 -2.54 3.81 3.01
N ALA A 249 -2.52 4.59 4.08
CA ALA A 249 -3.64 4.83 4.99
C ALA A 249 -3.67 6.32 5.37
N GLY A 250 -4.85 6.87 5.60
CA GLY A 250 -5.02 8.25 6.05
C GLY A 250 -6.40 8.45 6.68
N VAL A 251 -6.53 9.50 7.48
CA VAL A 251 -7.80 9.88 8.12
C VAL A 251 -8.34 11.10 7.41
N TYR A 252 -9.53 10.96 6.83
CA TYR A 252 -10.18 12.00 6.06
C TYR A 252 -11.61 12.18 6.56
N LYS A 253 -12.16 13.40 6.44
CA LYS A 253 -13.61 13.54 6.54
C LYS A 253 -14.22 12.92 5.30
N LEU A 254 -15.29 12.15 5.49
CA LEU A 254 -15.95 11.44 4.39
C LEU A 254 -16.38 12.38 3.26
N ASP A 255 -16.86 13.57 3.62
CA ASP A 255 -17.28 14.61 2.68
C ASP A 255 -16.13 15.14 1.81
N ASP A 256 -14.90 15.14 2.34
CA ASP A 256 -13.72 15.65 1.64
C ASP A 256 -13.21 14.65 0.58
N VAL A 257 -13.50 13.35 0.75
CA VAL A 257 -12.97 12.28 -0.13
C VAL A 257 -14.03 11.54 -0.93
N SER A 258 -15.32 11.85 -0.75
CA SER A 258 -16.39 11.09 -1.40
C SER A 258 -16.32 11.15 -2.93
N GLN A 259 -15.98 12.30 -3.50
CA GLN A 259 -15.83 12.46 -4.95
C GLN A 259 -14.63 11.67 -5.49
N ASP A 260 -13.54 11.61 -4.74
CA ASP A 260 -12.37 10.80 -5.11
C ASP A 260 -12.68 9.30 -5.06
N VAL A 261 -13.46 8.87 -4.06
CA VAL A 261 -13.95 7.49 -3.97
C VAL A 261 -14.87 7.16 -5.15
N GLU A 262 -15.80 8.06 -5.49
CA GLU A 262 -16.69 7.91 -6.65
C GLU A 262 -15.89 7.78 -7.95
N ALA A 263 -14.95 8.70 -8.17
CA ALA A 263 -14.08 8.69 -9.34
C ALA A 263 -13.20 7.43 -9.39
N ALA A 264 -12.63 7.02 -8.25
CA ALA A 264 -11.76 5.85 -8.18
C ALA A 264 -12.53 4.53 -8.40
N MET A 265 -13.77 4.46 -7.95
CA MET A 265 -14.63 3.27 -8.04
C MET A 265 -15.49 3.22 -9.32
N ASP A 266 -15.43 4.26 -10.15
CA ASP A 266 -16.27 4.44 -11.34
C ASP A 266 -17.77 4.43 -10.98
N LEU A 267 -18.11 5.17 -9.91
CA LEU A 267 -19.49 5.48 -9.53
C LEU A 267 -19.92 6.72 -10.32
N ASN A 268 -20.79 6.51 -11.30
CA ASN A 268 -21.13 7.51 -12.31
C ASN A 268 -22.34 8.38 -11.91
N ILE A 269 -22.86 8.19 -10.70
CA ILE A 269 -24.01 8.92 -10.18
C ILE A 269 -23.52 9.77 -9.01
N GLU A 270 -23.79 11.09 -9.08
CA GLU A 270 -23.45 12.02 -8.02
C GLU A 270 -24.04 11.59 -6.68
N GLY A 271 -23.21 11.48 -5.64
CA GLY A 271 -23.61 11.07 -4.30
C GLY A 271 -23.74 9.55 -4.10
N GLU A 272 -23.52 8.74 -5.14
CA GLU A 272 -23.51 7.27 -5.03
C GLU A 272 -22.42 6.77 -4.07
N GLY A 273 -21.25 7.42 -4.03
CA GLY A 273 -20.17 7.04 -3.11
C GLY A 273 -20.50 7.35 -1.66
N LYS A 274 -21.16 8.48 -1.40
CA LYS A 274 -21.67 8.79 -0.05
C LYS A 274 -22.70 7.77 0.41
N LYS A 275 -23.65 7.43 -0.47
CA LYS A 275 -24.65 6.39 -0.20
C LYS A 275 -23.99 5.04 0.05
N TYR A 276 -23.02 4.67 -0.78
CA TYR A 276 -22.27 3.41 -0.66
C TYR A 276 -21.52 3.30 0.66
N MET A 277 -20.79 4.35 1.04
CA MET A 277 -20.08 4.39 2.32
C MET A 277 -21.04 4.34 3.50
N LYS A 278 -22.16 5.08 3.44
CA LYS A 278 -23.20 5.05 4.46
C LYS A 278 -23.75 3.63 4.67
N GLU A 279 -24.13 2.95 3.59
CA GLU A 279 -24.61 1.56 3.64
C GLU A 279 -23.57 0.62 4.27
N MET A 280 -22.27 0.80 3.95
CA MET A 280 -21.20 0.02 4.56
C MET A 280 -21.05 0.25 6.07
N PHE A 281 -21.17 1.50 6.54
CA PHE A 281 -21.14 1.80 7.97
C PHE A 281 -22.39 1.28 8.69
N GLU A 282 -23.57 1.39 8.07
CA GLU A 282 -24.80 0.81 8.60
C GLU A 282 -24.69 -0.72 8.73
N GLU A 283 -24.15 -1.41 7.72
CA GLU A 283 -23.88 -2.86 7.77
C GLU A 283 -22.86 -3.21 8.88
N PHE A 284 -21.82 -2.38 9.03
CA PHE A 284 -20.82 -2.56 10.07
C PHE A 284 -21.42 -2.43 11.48
N ASP A 285 -22.22 -1.40 11.72
CA ASP A 285 -22.89 -1.15 13.00
C ASP A 285 -23.88 -2.26 13.37
N HIS A 286 -24.52 -2.88 12.37
CA HIS A 286 -25.44 -4.00 12.59
C HIS A 286 -24.76 -5.31 13.01
N HIS A 287 -23.45 -5.47 12.76
CA HIS A 287 -22.78 -6.75 12.90
C HIS A 287 -21.68 -6.78 13.99
N LEU A 288 -21.33 -5.64 14.59
CA LEU A 288 -20.16 -5.55 15.46
C LEU A 288 -20.44 -4.93 16.82
N ARG A 289 -19.52 -5.21 17.75
CA ARG A 289 -19.58 -4.76 19.15
C ARG A 289 -19.26 -3.26 19.25
N LYS A 290 -19.83 -2.59 20.26
CA LYS A 290 -19.72 -1.13 20.50
C LYS A 290 -18.28 -0.62 20.75
N ASP A 291 -17.31 -1.51 20.92
CA ASP A 291 -15.90 -1.21 21.18
C ASP A 291 -15.02 -1.23 19.92
N ILE A 292 -15.60 -1.44 18.75
CA ILE A 292 -14.91 -1.51 17.47
C ILE A 292 -15.20 -0.25 16.65
N LEU A 293 -14.14 0.47 16.26
CA LEU A 293 -14.20 1.61 15.37
C LEU A 293 -14.13 1.12 13.90
N PRO A 294 -14.99 1.63 13.01
CA PRO A 294 -14.94 1.27 11.61
C PRO A 294 -13.73 1.92 10.92
N MET A 295 -13.11 1.17 10.02
CA MET A 295 -11.96 1.57 9.21
C MET A 295 -12.25 1.22 7.76
N SER A 296 -12.38 2.24 6.91
CA SER A 296 -12.58 2.04 5.48
C SER A 296 -11.23 1.81 4.79
N ASN A 297 -11.15 0.78 3.95
CA ASN A 297 -9.97 0.42 3.17
C ASN A 297 -10.26 0.57 1.68
N LEU A 298 -9.70 1.60 1.07
CA LEU A 298 -9.72 1.79 -0.38
C LEU A 298 -8.48 1.12 -0.97
N MET A 299 -8.69 0.04 -1.71
CA MET A 299 -7.64 -0.74 -2.36
C MET A 299 -7.64 -0.43 -3.85
N PHE A 300 -6.53 0.12 -4.34
CA PHE A 300 -6.32 0.34 -5.77
C PHE A 300 -5.71 -0.91 -6.40
N GLY A 301 -6.31 -1.36 -7.49
CA GLY A 301 -5.82 -2.49 -8.24
C GLY A 301 -4.87 -2.08 -9.37
N ALA A 302 -3.72 -2.76 -9.51
CA ALA A 302 -2.86 -2.61 -10.68
C ALA A 302 -3.33 -3.52 -11.83
N GLY A 303 -2.99 -3.17 -13.08
CA GLY A 303 -3.27 -4.03 -14.24
C GLY A 303 -4.76 -4.15 -14.58
N GLY A 304 -5.54 -3.10 -14.35
CA GLY A 304 -6.98 -3.02 -14.62
C GLY A 304 -7.88 -3.40 -13.44
N ILE A 305 -7.32 -3.96 -12.35
CA ILE A 305 -8.12 -4.40 -11.21
C ILE A 305 -8.93 -3.22 -10.65
N GLN A 306 -10.26 -3.38 -10.59
CA GLN A 306 -11.17 -2.33 -10.15
C GLN A 306 -10.86 -1.96 -8.68
N THR A 307 -10.85 -0.66 -8.42
CA THR A 307 -10.74 -0.13 -7.06
C THR A 307 -11.84 -0.72 -6.18
N TYR A 308 -11.43 -1.21 -5.01
CA TYR A 308 -12.31 -1.84 -4.05
C TYR A 308 -12.34 -1.01 -2.77
N LEU A 309 -13.54 -0.70 -2.27
CA LEU A 309 -13.73 -0.12 -0.95
C LEU A 309 -14.30 -1.19 -0.02
N GLY A 310 -13.57 -1.50 1.05
CA GLY A 310 -13.98 -2.40 2.12
C GLY A 310 -14.08 -1.66 3.45
N ILE A 311 -14.75 -2.28 4.42
CA ILE A 311 -14.80 -1.80 5.81
C ILE A 311 -14.26 -2.91 6.72
N LEU A 312 -13.37 -2.54 7.62
CA LEU A 312 -12.82 -3.37 8.68
C LEU A 312 -13.09 -2.71 10.02
N GLY A 313 -12.89 -3.45 11.10
CA GLY A 313 -13.02 -2.93 12.45
C GLY A 313 -11.68 -2.94 13.18
N ILE A 314 -11.38 -1.88 13.92
CA ILE A 314 -10.27 -1.82 14.88
C ILE A 314 -10.81 -1.59 16.28
N SER A 315 -10.39 -2.39 17.25
CA SER A 315 -10.85 -2.18 18.64
C SER A 315 -10.23 -0.90 19.23
N LYS A 316 -10.94 -0.24 20.15
CA LYS A 316 -10.38 0.91 20.89
C LYS A 316 -9.07 0.60 21.59
N ALA A 317 -8.96 -0.60 22.17
CA ALA A 317 -7.73 -1.06 22.82
C ALA A 317 -6.54 -1.15 21.83
N GLN A 318 -6.77 -1.48 20.56
CA GLN A 318 -5.73 -1.47 19.52
C GLN A 318 -5.33 -0.06 19.07
N MET A 319 -6.16 0.94 19.32
CA MET A 319 -5.89 2.35 19.01
C MET A 319 -5.20 3.10 20.16
N GLU A 320 -5.46 2.68 21.40
CA GLU A 320 -4.95 3.32 22.62
C GLU A 320 -3.61 2.74 23.12
N GLY A 321 -3.13 1.65 22.51
CA GLY A 321 -1.88 0.96 22.89
C GLY A 321 -0.73 1.20 21.93
#